data_AF-A0A7C5T6S9-F1
#
_entry.id   AF-A0A7C5T6S9-F1
#
_cell.length_a   1.000
_cell.length_b   1.000
_cell.length_c   1.000
_cell.angle_alpha   90.00
_cell.angle_beta   90.00
_cell.angle_gamma   90.00
#
_symmetry.space_group_name_H-M   'P 1'
#
loop_
_entity.id
_entity.type
_entity.pdbx_description
1 polymer ?
#
loop_
_entity_poly.entity_id
_entity_poly.type
_entity_poly.pdbx_seq_one_letter_code
_entity_poly.pdbx_strand_id
1 'polypeptide(L)'
;MGLKGGGICMVGKNSGKVKKNSKGKKEKKGVVKAVASGSTMGKTLEEKKRELRRRYKLVGIREAVSFLKKELKLRFGEKSIENQIVKKKIGKLVSIGKRKIRVFSSDDVEKLKKLYMQYNPLALRSKYKAIGILELKNVLKKYGINKTKKSIEGLLSRLAEKSKIKKIYDKFKGRRVLVFDQETIQKIVSYIKQKSSKK
;
A
#
# COMPACT_ATOMS: atom_id res chain seq x y z
N MET A 1 9.18 17.41 61.60
CA MET A 1 9.61 18.83 61.60
C MET A 1 10.43 19.07 60.35
N GLY A 2 10.11 20.09 59.54
CA GLY A 2 10.80 20.37 58.28
C GLY A 2 9.95 21.15 57.27
N LEU A 3 9.60 22.37 57.67
CA LEU A 3 9.10 23.58 56.98
C LEU A 3 8.63 23.57 55.50
N LYS A 4 7.47 24.22 55.33
CA LYS A 4 6.80 24.71 54.11
C LYS A 4 7.55 25.87 53.44
N GLY A 5 7.40 25.98 52.11
CA GLY A 5 7.48 27.23 51.33
C GLY A 5 7.22 26.91 49.85
N GLY A 6 6.19 27.38 49.15
CA GLY A 6 5.39 28.60 49.32
C GLY A 6 5.89 29.70 48.38
N GLY A 7 5.52 29.65 47.09
CA GLY A 7 5.90 30.65 46.09
C GLY A 7 4.98 30.66 44.88
N ILE A 8 3.89 31.43 44.99
CA ILE A 8 2.98 31.82 43.90
C ILE A 8 3.57 33.08 43.26
N CYS A 9 3.64 33.19 41.93
CA CYS A 9 3.62 34.51 41.29
C CYS A 9 3.14 34.50 39.83
N MET A 10 1.92 35.04 39.69
CA MET A 10 1.45 36.04 38.71
C MET A 10 1.47 35.75 37.20
N VAL A 11 0.24 35.61 36.72
CA VAL A 11 -0.26 35.92 35.38
C VAL A 11 -0.05 37.41 35.06
N GLY A 12 0.74 37.72 34.04
CA GLY A 12 0.86 39.06 33.46
C GLY A 12 0.10 39.16 32.14
N LYS A 13 -1.11 39.73 32.20
CA LYS A 13 -1.79 40.32 31.03
C LYS A 13 -1.03 41.59 30.65
N ASN A 14 -0.64 41.76 29.39
CA ASN A 14 -0.25 43.08 28.90
C ASN A 14 -0.92 43.37 27.55
N SER A 15 -1.98 44.16 27.63
CA SER A 15 -2.63 44.86 26.53
C SER A 15 -1.95 46.21 26.33
N GLY A 16 -1.42 46.48 25.14
CA GLY A 16 -0.86 47.79 24.79
C GLY A 16 -0.69 47.94 23.27
N LYS A 17 -1.64 48.65 22.65
CA LYS A 17 -1.55 49.16 21.27
C LYS A 17 -0.44 50.21 21.16
N VAL A 18 0.46 50.12 20.18
CA VAL A 18 0.99 51.30 19.47
C VAL A 18 1.27 50.95 18.00
N LYS A 19 0.57 51.67 17.12
CA LYS A 19 0.77 51.80 15.67
C LYS A 19 2.01 52.66 15.41
N LYS A 20 2.85 52.33 14.43
CA LYS A 20 3.56 53.33 13.60
C LYS A 20 3.87 52.77 12.21
N ASN A 21 3.35 53.49 11.21
CA ASN A 21 3.55 53.32 9.78
C ASN A 21 5.00 53.59 9.39
N SER A 22 5.50 52.88 8.37
CA SER A 22 6.46 53.42 7.39
C SER A 22 6.22 52.77 6.03
N LYS A 23 5.51 53.50 5.16
CA LYS A 23 5.15 53.14 3.79
C LYS A 23 6.18 53.77 2.86
N GLY A 24 7.19 53.01 2.46
CA GLY A 24 8.17 53.44 1.45
C GLY A 24 7.67 53.18 0.04
N LYS A 25 7.23 54.24 -0.65
CA LYS A 25 6.95 54.30 -2.09
C LYS A 25 8.22 53.89 -2.88
N LYS A 26 8.07 53.00 -3.87
CA LYS A 26 8.98 52.94 -5.01
C LYS A 26 8.17 53.05 -6.31
N GLU A 27 8.66 53.92 -7.16
CA GLU A 27 7.94 54.62 -8.22
C GLU A 27 7.53 53.73 -9.39
N LYS A 28 6.42 54.12 -10.02
CA LYS A 28 6.00 53.65 -11.35
C LYS A 28 6.88 54.33 -12.41
N LYS A 29 7.56 53.54 -13.24
CA LYS A 29 7.86 53.92 -14.62
C LYS A 29 7.10 52.96 -15.53
N GLY A 30 6.13 53.52 -16.24
CA GLY A 30 5.40 52.83 -17.28
C GLY A 30 6.28 52.64 -18.50
N VAL A 31 6.18 51.45 -19.11
CA VAL A 31 6.45 51.27 -20.54
C VAL A 31 5.18 50.67 -21.12
N VAL A 32 4.70 51.37 -22.15
CA VAL A 32 3.44 51.18 -22.84
C VAL A 32 3.52 49.93 -23.73
N LYS A 33 2.46 49.11 -23.66
CA LYS A 33 1.88 48.24 -24.69
C LYS A 33 2.81 47.69 -25.80
N ALA A 34 3.03 46.39 -25.78
CA ALA A 34 3.00 45.56 -26.99
C ALA A 34 1.81 44.59 -26.85
N VAL A 35 0.69 44.93 -27.50
CA VAL A 35 -0.42 44.00 -27.71
C VAL A 35 0.02 43.05 -28.81
N ALA A 36 0.64 41.93 -28.44
CA ALA A 36 0.69 40.77 -29.30
C ALA A 36 -0.61 39.98 -29.08
N SER A 37 -1.66 40.42 -29.77
CA SER A 37 -2.87 39.64 -30.01
C SER A 37 -2.53 38.43 -30.87
N GLY A 38 -1.94 37.41 -30.23
CA GLY A 38 -1.89 36.05 -30.73
C GLY A 38 -2.81 35.23 -29.85
N SER A 39 -4.05 35.01 -30.30
CA SER A 39 -4.95 34.02 -29.73
C SER A 39 -4.39 32.63 -30.00
N THR A 40 -3.35 32.22 -29.27
CA THR A 40 -3.08 30.79 -29.10
C THR A 40 -4.27 30.25 -28.33
N MET A 41 -5.27 29.71 -29.05
CA MET A 41 -6.24 28.80 -28.46
C MET A 41 -5.43 27.74 -27.74
N GLY A 42 -5.33 27.89 -26.42
CA GLY A 42 -4.54 26.99 -25.60
C GLY A 42 -5.15 25.61 -25.77
N LYS A 43 -4.33 24.65 -26.24
CA LYS A 43 -4.74 23.24 -26.38
C LYS A 43 -5.63 22.83 -25.21
N THR A 44 -6.80 22.27 -25.52
CA THR A 44 -7.77 21.88 -24.52
C THR A 44 -7.12 20.89 -23.54
N LEU A 45 -7.67 20.80 -22.32
CA LEU A 45 -7.13 19.89 -21.31
C LEU A 45 -7.11 18.44 -21.80
N GLU A 46 -8.02 18.08 -22.71
CA GLU A 46 -8.08 16.79 -23.37
C GLU A 46 -6.94 16.59 -24.37
N GLU A 47 -6.62 17.58 -25.21
CA GLU A 47 -5.50 17.52 -26.16
C GLU A 47 -4.16 17.35 -25.43
N LYS A 48 -3.96 18.08 -24.32
CA LYS A 48 -2.76 17.93 -23.49
C LYS A 48 -2.67 16.54 -22.85
N LYS A 49 -3.80 15.95 -22.45
CA LYS A 49 -3.83 14.55 -21.97
C LYS A 49 -3.53 13.55 -23.09
N ARG A 50 -4.04 13.80 -24.31
CA ARG A 50 -3.79 12.97 -25.49
C ARG A 50 -2.30 12.96 -25.85
N GLU A 51 -1.62 14.11 -25.76
CA GLU A 51 -0.16 14.19 -25.93
C GLU A 51 0.60 13.40 -24.85
N LEU A 52 0.16 13.48 -23.60
CA LEU A 52 0.79 12.70 -22.52
C LEU A 52 0.60 11.19 -22.69
N ARG A 53 -0.55 10.75 -23.22
CA ARG A 53 -0.78 9.32 -23.54
C ARG A 53 0.15 8.77 -24.61
N ARG A 54 0.72 9.62 -25.47
CA ARG A 54 1.75 9.19 -26.44
C ARG A 54 3.10 8.88 -25.79
N ARG A 55 3.38 9.45 -24.61
CA ARG A 55 4.68 9.32 -23.91
C ARG A 55 4.60 8.45 -22.65
N TYR A 56 3.41 8.37 -22.04
CA TYR A 56 3.18 7.69 -20.77
C TYR A 56 2.03 6.70 -20.91
N LYS A 57 2.15 5.56 -20.21
CA LYS A 57 1.21 4.46 -20.29
C LYS A 57 -0.11 4.77 -19.58
N LEU A 58 -0.05 5.51 -18.46
CA LEU A 58 -1.22 5.94 -17.70
C LEU A 58 -1.09 7.42 -17.35
N VAL A 59 -2.20 8.16 -17.49
CA VAL A 59 -2.30 9.60 -17.28
C VAL A 59 -3.34 9.88 -16.21
N GLY A 60 -2.87 10.04 -14.98
CA GLY A 60 -3.70 10.33 -13.81
C GLY A 60 -3.84 9.15 -12.86
N ILE A 61 -4.02 9.47 -11.58
CA ILE A 61 -4.12 8.47 -10.51
C ILE A 61 -5.34 7.58 -10.72
N ARG A 62 -6.50 8.15 -11.12
CA ARG A 62 -7.72 7.37 -11.38
C ARG A 62 -7.51 6.29 -12.43
N GLU A 63 -6.84 6.62 -13.53
CA GLU A 63 -6.54 5.65 -14.59
C GLU A 63 -5.60 4.54 -14.08
N ALA A 64 -4.60 4.90 -13.27
CA ALA A 64 -3.72 3.92 -12.62
C ALA A 64 -4.46 2.99 -11.64
N VAL A 65 -5.42 3.51 -10.87
CA VAL A 65 -6.23 2.71 -9.95
C VAL A 65 -7.15 1.76 -10.71
N SER A 66 -7.83 2.25 -11.75
CA SER A 66 -8.70 1.42 -12.59
C SER A 66 -7.93 0.30 -13.27
N PHE A 67 -6.73 0.61 -13.79
CA PHE A 67 -5.82 -0.38 -14.37
C PHE A 67 -5.46 -1.47 -13.36
N LEU A 68 -5.02 -1.10 -12.16
CA LEU A 68 -4.65 -2.04 -11.11
C LEU A 68 -5.82 -2.92 -10.64
N LYS A 69 -7.02 -2.34 -10.49
CA LYS A 69 -8.21 -3.10 -10.10
C LYS A 69 -8.61 -4.13 -11.14
N LYS A 70 -8.59 -3.77 -12.43
CA LYS A 70 -8.95 -4.66 -13.53
C LYS A 70 -7.92 -5.78 -13.69
N GLU A 71 -6.64 -5.44 -13.70
CA GLU A 71 -5.58 -6.40 -14.01
C GLU A 71 -5.26 -7.34 -12.84
N LEU A 72 -5.25 -6.84 -11.60
CA LEU A 72 -4.86 -7.62 -10.42
C LEU A 72 -6.05 -8.11 -9.58
N LYS A 73 -7.30 -7.83 -9.99
CA LYS A 73 -8.54 -8.19 -9.29
C LYS A 73 -8.48 -7.86 -7.78
N LEU A 74 -7.96 -6.69 -7.45
CA LEU A 74 -7.69 -6.27 -6.08
C LEU A 74 -9.00 -6.00 -5.31
N ARG A 75 -9.08 -6.49 -4.08
CA ARG A 75 -10.19 -6.17 -3.14
C ARG A 75 -10.01 -4.85 -2.39
N PHE A 76 -8.97 -4.08 -2.69
CA PHE A 76 -8.72 -2.80 -2.02
C PHE A 76 -9.67 -1.71 -2.52
N GLY A 77 -10.10 -0.84 -1.61
CA GLY A 77 -10.80 0.38 -1.96
C GLY A 77 -9.93 1.32 -2.78
N GLU A 78 -10.55 2.11 -3.67
CA GLU A 78 -9.84 3.00 -4.61
C GLU A 78 -8.96 4.00 -3.89
N LYS A 79 -9.52 4.70 -2.90
CA LYS A 79 -8.79 5.65 -2.05
C LYS A 79 -7.55 5.06 -1.39
N SER A 80 -7.57 3.77 -1.02
CA SER A 80 -6.41 3.11 -0.43
C SER A 80 -5.29 2.95 -1.46
N ILE A 81 -5.64 2.58 -2.69
CA ILE A 81 -4.69 2.48 -3.81
C ILE A 81 -4.14 3.86 -4.16
N GLU A 82 -5.00 4.87 -4.26
CA GLU A 82 -4.60 6.26 -4.51
C GLU A 82 -3.58 6.75 -3.48
N ASN A 83 -3.89 6.56 -2.19
CA ASN A 83 -3.03 6.99 -1.10
C ASN A 83 -1.67 6.29 -1.14
N GLN A 84 -1.61 5.01 -1.49
CA GLN A 84 -0.35 4.28 -1.63
C GLN A 84 0.49 4.82 -2.79
N ILE A 85 -0.12 5.10 -3.94
CA ILE A 85 0.55 5.68 -5.10
C ILE A 85 1.19 7.03 -4.72
N VAL A 86 0.44 7.88 -4.01
CA VAL A 86 0.92 9.19 -3.56
C VAL A 86 2.01 9.05 -2.50
N LYS A 87 1.80 8.21 -1.48
CA LYS A 87 2.76 7.98 -0.38
C LYS A 87 4.10 7.43 -0.88
N LYS A 88 4.06 6.50 -1.84
CA LYS A 88 5.25 5.91 -2.46
C LYS A 88 5.85 6.77 -3.58
N LYS A 89 5.23 7.92 -3.88
CA LYS A 89 5.66 8.86 -4.94
C LYS A 89 5.85 8.17 -6.31
N ILE A 90 5.05 7.17 -6.65
CA ILE A 90 5.19 6.42 -7.92
C ILE A 90 4.65 7.26 -9.07
N GLY A 91 5.40 7.39 -10.17
CA GLY A 91 5.06 8.27 -11.29
C GLY A 91 5.53 9.72 -11.14
N LYS A 92 5.53 10.46 -12.25
CA LYS A 92 6.01 11.84 -12.36
C LYS A 92 4.83 12.83 -12.30
N LEU A 93 5.00 13.97 -11.63
CA LEU A 93 4.05 15.07 -11.71
C LEU A 93 4.37 15.96 -12.90
N VAL A 94 3.40 16.18 -13.77
CA VAL A 94 3.51 17.05 -14.95
C VAL A 94 2.44 18.15 -14.85
N SER A 95 2.85 19.39 -15.11
CA SER A 95 1.94 20.53 -15.12
C SER A 95 1.16 20.57 -16.44
N ILE A 96 -0.16 20.57 -16.34
CA ILE A 96 -1.09 20.81 -17.43
C ILE A 96 -1.81 22.14 -17.12
N GLY A 97 -1.25 23.23 -17.64
CA GLY A 97 -1.72 24.59 -17.28
C GLY A 97 -1.60 24.83 -15.77
N LYS A 98 -2.73 25.15 -15.12
CA LYS A 98 -2.79 25.42 -13.67
C LYS A 98 -2.83 24.16 -12.79
N ARG A 99 -3.05 22.96 -13.37
CA ARG A 99 -3.21 21.70 -12.61
C ARG A 99 -2.00 20.80 -12.80
N LYS A 100 -1.61 20.06 -11.76
CA LYS A 100 -0.59 19.00 -11.85
C LYS A 100 -1.28 17.65 -11.95
N ILE A 101 -0.90 16.86 -12.96
CA ILE A 101 -1.37 15.48 -13.12
C ILE A 101 -0.19 14.53 -12.94
N ARG A 102 -0.43 13.41 -12.26
CA ARG A 102 0.55 12.34 -12.12
C ARG A 102 0.48 11.42 -13.33
N VAL A 103 1.60 11.24 -14.02
CA VAL A 103 1.75 10.36 -15.18
C VAL A 103 2.66 9.19 -14.82
N PHE A 104 2.45 8.05 -15.47
CA PHE A 104 3.14 6.80 -15.18
C PHE A 104 3.81 6.27 -16.44
N SER A 105 5.13 6.09 -16.38
CA SER A 105 5.91 5.39 -17.39
C SER A 105 5.64 3.87 -17.34
N SER A 106 6.14 3.11 -18.32
CA SER A 106 6.08 1.64 -18.28
C SER A 106 6.72 1.08 -17.00
N ASP A 107 7.87 1.61 -16.60
CA ASP A 107 8.57 1.20 -15.38
C ASP A 107 7.77 1.50 -14.12
N ASP A 108 7.07 2.64 -14.09
CA ASP A 108 6.18 2.98 -12.98
C ASP A 108 5.02 1.99 -12.89
N VAL A 109 4.46 1.57 -14.03
CA VAL A 109 3.41 0.55 -14.07
C VAL A 109 3.92 -0.78 -13.54
N GLU A 110 5.15 -1.19 -13.87
CA GLU A 110 5.74 -2.39 -13.28
C GLU A 110 5.95 -2.27 -11.76
N LYS A 111 6.41 -1.10 -11.29
CA LYS A 111 6.52 -0.83 -9.84
C LYS A 111 5.17 -0.95 -9.15
N LEU A 112 4.09 -0.43 -9.77
CA LEU A 112 2.72 -0.59 -9.28
C LEU A 112 2.30 -2.06 -9.25
N LYS A 113 2.56 -2.82 -10.30
CA LYS A 113 2.27 -4.27 -10.34
C LYS A 113 2.98 -4.99 -9.21
N LYS A 114 4.30 -4.82 -9.07
CA LYS A 114 5.11 -5.44 -8.02
C LYS A 114 4.60 -5.10 -6.62
N LEU A 115 4.17 -3.86 -6.39
CA LEU A 115 3.62 -3.43 -5.10
C LEU A 115 2.36 -4.19 -4.70
N TYR A 116 1.51 -4.55 -5.68
CA TYR A 116 0.25 -5.24 -5.42
C TYR A 116 0.28 -6.75 -5.64
N MET A 117 1.26 -7.27 -6.38
CA MET A 117 1.46 -8.72 -6.57
C MET A 117 1.59 -9.48 -5.25
N GLN A 118 2.23 -8.89 -4.22
CA GLN A 118 2.34 -9.51 -2.88
C GLN A 118 0.98 -9.73 -2.18
N TYR A 119 -0.09 -9.10 -2.66
CA TYR A 119 -1.44 -9.26 -2.15
C TYR A 119 -2.29 -10.20 -3.01
N ASN A 120 -1.80 -10.59 -4.20
CA ASN A 120 -2.51 -11.49 -5.09
C ASN A 120 -2.42 -12.93 -4.54
N PRO A 121 -3.53 -13.54 -4.08
CA PRO A 121 -3.52 -14.91 -3.58
C PRO A 121 -3.19 -15.93 -4.67
N LEU A 122 -3.40 -15.61 -5.95
CA LEU A 122 -3.25 -16.58 -7.04
C LEU A 122 -1.81 -17.09 -7.17
N ALA A 123 -0.82 -16.22 -7.05
CA ALA A 123 0.59 -16.59 -7.17
C ALA A 123 1.06 -17.53 -6.05
N LEU A 124 0.53 -17.35 -4.83
CA LEU A 124 0.82 -18.26 -3.72
C LEU A 124 0.01 -19.56 -3.82
N ARG A 125 -1.22 -19.50 -4.34
CA ARG A 125 -2.10 -20.66 -4.51
C ARG A 125 -1.67 -21.60 -5.65
N SER A 126 -0.97 -21.09 -6.65
CA SER A 126 -0.37 -21.95 -7.69
C SER A 126 0.80 -22.76 -7.13
N LYS A 127 1.54 -22.20 -6.17
CA LYS A 127 2.72 -22.84 -5.57
C LYS A 127 2.39 -23.71 -4.35
N TYR A 128 1.45 -23.27 -3.52
CA TYR A 128 1.12 -23.89 -2.24
C TYR A 128 -0.35 -24.28 -2.17
N LYS A 129 -0.61 -25.47 -1.61
CA LYS A 129 -1.95 -26.03 -1.49
C LYS A 129 -2.75 -25.39 -0.35
N ALA A 130 -2.07 -24.94 0.70
CA ALA A 130 -2.69 -24.22 1.81
C ALA A 130 -1.82 -23.03 2.27
N ILE A 131 -2.47 -21.90 2.51
CA ILE A 131 -1.85 -20.68 3.03
C ILE A 131 -2.37 -20.44 4.45
N GLY A 132 -1.49 -20.62 5.43
CA GLY A 132 -1.78 -20.48 6.85
C GLY A 132 -2.54 -21.68 7.44
N ILE A 133 -2.68 -21.66 8.76
CA ILE A 133 -3.22 -22.79 9.53
C ILE A 133 -4.73 -22.95 9.28
N LEU A 134 -5.46 -21.86 9.00
CA LEU A 134 -6.88 -21.93 8.75
C LEU A 134 -7.19 -22.69 7.46
N GLU A 135 -6.47 -22.40 6.38
CA GLU A 135 -6.62 -23.15 5.12
C GLU A 135 -6.14 -24.59 5.30
N LEU A 136 -5.02 -24.82 6.00
CA LEU A 136 -4.54 -26.18 6.29
C LEU A 136 -5.61 -27.01 7.04
N LYS A 137 -6.28 -26.42 8.05
CA LYS A 137 -7.39 -27.07 8.75
C LYS A 137 -8.49 -27.49 7.78
N ASN A 138 -8.87 -26.62 6.85
CA ASN A 138 -9.91 -26.92 5.86
C ASN A 138 -9.47 -28.03 4.89
N VAL A 139 -8.19 -28.06 4.51
CA VAL A 139 -7.65 -29.16 3.69
C VAL A 139 -7.66 -30.47 4.47
N LEU A 140 -7.16 -30.49 5.72
CA LEU A 140 -7.15 -31.69 6.56
C LEU A 140 -8.56 -32.24 6.83
N LYS A 141 -9.57 -31.37 6.96
CA LYS A 141 -10.98 -31.78 7.06
C LYS A 141 -11.42 -32.62 5.87
N LYS A 142 -10.96 -32.32 4.65
CA LYS A 142 -11.27 -33.12 3.44
C LYS A 142 -10.68 -34.53 3.50
N TYR A 143 -9.63 -34.72 4.29
CA TYR A 143 -9.03 -36.04 4.57
C TYR A 143 -9.68 -36.74 5.78
N GLY A 144 -10.81 -36.24 6.30
CA GLY A 144 -11.49 -36.77 7.48
C GLY A 144 -10.83 -36.37 8.81
N ILE A 145 -9.85 -35.47 8.81
CA ILE A 145 -9.11 -35.08 10.01
C ILE A 145 -9.70 -33.80 10.60
N ASN A 146 -10.53 -33.94 11.63
CA ASN A 146 -11.12 -32.80 12.34
C ASN A 146 -10.29 -32.42 13.58
N LYS A 147 -9.37 -31.46 13.43
CA LYS A 147 -8.56 -30.92 14.53
C LYS A 147 -8.78 -29.43 14.74
N THR A 148 -8.65 -28.98 15.98
CA THR A 148 -8.68 -27.55 16.34
C THR A 148 -7.42 -26.84 15.85
N LYS A 149 -7.48 -25.52 15.70
CA LYS A 149 -6.34 -24.69 15.27
C LYS A 149 -5.12 -24.91 16.20
N LYS A 150 -5.33 -24.83 17.52
CA LYS A 150 -4.29 -25.09 18.54
C LYS A 150 -3.68 -26.49 18.41
N SER A 151 -4.50 -27.50 18.14
CA SER A 151 -4.00 -28.88 17.95
C SER A 151 -3.12 -29.02 16.70
N ILE A 152 -3.49 -28.36 15.60
CA ILE A 152 -2.69 -28.32 14.37
C ILE A 152 -1.37 -27.58 14.60
N GLU A 153 -1.40 -26.43 15.29
CA GLU A 153 -0.17 -25.69 15.64
C GLU A 153 0.80 -26.56 16.45
N GLY A 154 0.32 -27.22 17.50
CA GLY A 154 1.14 -28.12 18.30
C GLY A 154 1.61 -29.37 17.55
N LEU A 155 0.83 -29.85 16.56
CA LEU A 155 1.27 -30.94 15.68
C LEU A 155 2.42 -30.49 14.76
N LEU A 156 2.28 -29.32 14.14
CA LEU A 156 3.28 -28.77 13.23
C LEU A 156 4.61 -28.50 13.94
N SER A 157 4.58 -28.00 15.18
CA SER A 157 5.81 -27.84 15.97
C SER A 157 6.49 -29.16 16.24
N ARG A 158 5.76 -30.18 16.71
CA ARG A 158 6.32 -31.53 16.96
C ARG A 158 6.87 -32.19 15.70
N LEU A 159 6.20 -32.04 14.57
CA LEU A 159 6.68 -32.59 13.29
C LEU A 159 7.93 -31.87 12.78
N ALA A 160 8.02 -30.56 13.02
CA ALA A 160 9.21 -29.78 12.66
C ALA A 160 10.40 -30.09 13.57
N GLU A 161 10.19 -30.23 14.88
CA GLU A 161 11.22 -30.65 15.85
C GLU A 161 11.79 -32.02 15.50
N LYS A 162 10.95 -32.94 15.02
CA LYS A 162 11.35 -34.28 14.55
C LYS A 162 11.87 -34.30 13.11
N SER A 163 12.09 -33.14 12.49
CA SER A 163 12.53 -32.99 11.09
C SER A 163 11.67 -33.72 10.06
N LYS A 164 10.42 -34.05 10.38
CA LYS A 164 9.49 -34.74 9.47
C LYS A 164 8.89 -33.80 8.43
N ILE A 165 8.80 -32.52 8.77
CA ILE A 165 8.37 -31.45 7.86
C ILE A 165 9.26 -30.22 8.07
N LYS A 166 9.39 -29.39 7.03
CA LYS A 166 10.01 -28.07 7.13
C LYS A 166 8.92 -27.00 7.25
N LYS A 167 9.04 -26.09 8.22
CA LYS A 167 8.16 -24.91 8.28
C LYS A 167 8.62 -23.89 7.24
N ILE A 168 7.83 -23.72 6.18
CA ILE A 168 8.08 -22.73 5.14
C ILE A 168 7.22 -21.50 5.41
N TYR A 169 7.83 -20.32 5.32
CA TYR A 169 7.14 -19.04 5.48
C TYR A 169 7.30 -18.20 4.22
N ASP A 170 6.18 -17.68 3.71
CA ASP A 170 6.17 -16.78 2.57
C ASP A 170 5.45 -15.46 2.92
N LYS A 171 5.71 -14.40 2.17
CA LYS A 171 5.11 -13.08 2.38
C LYS A 171 3.77 -13.03 1.66
N PHE A 172 2.70 -12.97 2.43
CA PHE A 172 1.35 -12.76 1.90
C PHE A 172 0.71 -11.55 2.57
N LYS A 173 0.19 -10.63 1.75
CA LYS A 173 -0.45 -9.40 2.22
C LYS A 173 0.40 -8.58 3.21
N GLY A 174 1.72 -8.57 3.00
CA GLY A 174 2.66 -7.85 3.87
C GLY A 174 2.98 -8.55 5.21
N ARG A 175 2.52 -9.78 5.43
CA ARG A 175 2.84 -10.58 6.62
C ARG A 175 3.52 -11.90 6.22
N ARG A 176 4.41 -12.41 7.07
CA ARG A 176 4.95 -13.77 6.92
C ARG A 176 3.87 -14.75 7.36
N VAL A 177 3.50 -15.67 6.48
CA VAL A 177 2.50 -16.70 6.76
C VAL A 177 3.11 -18.07 6.50
N LEU A 178 2.73 -19.06 7.32
CA LEU A 178 3.05 -20.45 7.05
C LEU A 178 2.41 -20.88 5.74
N VAL A 179 3.14 -21.59 4.90
CA VAL A 179 2.64 -22.13 3.63
C VAL A 179 2.92 -23.63 3.56
N PHE A 180 2.02 -24.37 2.91
CA PHE A 180 2.09 -25.83 2.84
C PHE A 180 1.90 -26.28 1.40
N ASP A 181 2.90 -26.97 0.85
CA ASP A 181 2.81 -27.67 -0.42
C ASP A 181 2.08 -29.02 -0.26
N GLN A 182 1.80 -29.67 -1.39
CA GLN A 182 1.08 -30.94 -1.40
C GLN A 182 1.86 -32.04 -0.65
N GLU A 183 3.18 -32.09 -0.80
CA GLU A 183 4.04 -33.10 -0.18
C GLU A 183 4.00 -32.98 1.36
N THR A 184 4.13 -31.77 1.89
CA THR A 184 4.06 -31.50 3.34
C THR A 184 2.70 -31.89 3.90
N ILE A 185 1.60 -31.59 3.17
CA ILE A 185 0.26 -31.99 3.59
C ILE A 185 0.14 -33.52 3.66
N GLN A 186 0.67 -34.23 2.65
CA GLN A 186 0.66 -35.70 2.66
C GLN A 186 1.45 -36.27 3.84
N LYS A 187 2.63 -35.73 4.15
CA LYS A 187 3.42 -36.14 5.33
C LYS A 187 2.63 -35.97 6.64
N ILE A 188 1.91 -34.84 6.77
CA ILE A 188 1.05 -34.59 7.95
C ILE A 188 -0.10 -35.61 8.02
N VAL A 189 -0.80 -35.85 6.91
CA VAL A 189 -1.92 -36.79 6.84
C VAL A 189 -1.45 -38.20 7.18
N SER A 190 -0.37 -38.67 6.55
CA SER A 190 0.20 -40.00 6.80
C SER A 190 0.61 -40.18 8.26
N TYR A 191 1.24 -39.18 8.87
CA TYR A 191 1.62 -39.24 10.28
C TYR A 191 0.41 -39.36 11.21
N ILE A 192 -0.66 -38.61 10.93
CA ILE A 192 -1.88 -38.68 11.75
C ILE A 192 -2.54 -40.06 11.61
N LYS A 193 -2.67 -40.57 10.39
CA LYS A 193 -3.28 -41.88 10.11
C LYS A 193 -2.49 -43.04 10.72
N GLN A 194 -1.17 -43.04 10.58
CA GLN A 194 -0.32 -44.05 11.22
C GLN A 194 -0.44 -44.04 12.74
N LYS A 195 -0.57 -42.85 13.35
CA LYS A 195 -0.73 -42.75 14.79
C LYS A 195 -2.10 -43.23 15.28
N SER A 196 -3.17 -43.07 14.48
CA SER A 196 -4.48 -43.65 14.81
C SER A 196 -4.51 -45.16 14.68
N SER A 197 -3.74 -45.77 13.77
CA SER A 197 -3.70 -47.22 13.59
C SER A 197 -2.87 -47.97 14.64
N LYS A 198 -2.05 -47.27 15.43
CA LYS A 198 -1.25 -47.85 16.53
C LYS A 198 -1.93 -47.74 17.90
N LYS A 199 -3.20 -47.35 17.91
CA LYS A 199 -4.01 -47.15 19.12
C LYS A 199 -5.13 -48.18 19.12
#